data_AF-A0A6F9DHJ7-F1
#
_entry.id   AF-A0A6F9DHJ7-F1
#
_cell.length_a   1.000
_cell.length_b   1.000
_cell.length_c   1.000
_cell.angle_alpha   90.00
_cell.angle_beta   90.00
_cell.angle_gamma   90.00
#
_symmetry.space_group_name_H-M   'P 1'
#
loop_
_entity.id
_entity.type
_entity.pdbx_description
1 polymer ?
#
loop_
_entity_poly.entity_id
_entity_poly.type
_entity_poly.pdbx_seq_one_letter_code
_entity_poly.pdbx_strand_id
1 'polypeptide(L)'
;MMSETLSPEPATALGESHSGTTACSSLCLHPWNKKPVPIDRTVEILKNDRIKILHAQVEARKHSVEAYSKLQEFLQNLNISLQQEICETEGEIHRNVTRLLEKYEKCSSATKVMSIRHSSDVEYARKDYKTAKEIADSDTRELEVQLLSLEHQLDFLLSDLQVLRTYKDKEYPVKAMTITKLQNNVHHQSQQHKAELTELERIITGEQNQMISSRENKTLAILNNAADSVYQTTAPSSLKQLTQHNMVLRHEIELNGQNNAKIQAEIAKLKSEVSELRKMKQTNVRRFVFPEAHHSTAICSPDEDVILDIPKQRQLPI
;
A
#
# COMPACT_ATOMS: atom_id res chain seq x y z
N MET A 1 -58.91 -71.09 8.29
CA MET A 1 -59.80 -70.91 7.12
C MET A 1 -59.53 -72.11 6.22
N MET A 2 -60.46 -73.03 5.96
CA MET A 2 -61.82 -72.86 5.38
C MET A 2 -61.72 -72.32 3.95
N SER A 3 -62.30 -72.92 2.91
CA SER A 3 -63.42 -73.91 2.86
C SER A 3 -63.05 -75.11 1.93
N GLU A 4 -63.76 -76.26 1.82
CA GLU A 4 -65.21 -76.50 1.59
C GLU A 4 -65.71 -75.81 0.28
N THR A 5 -66.46 -76.38 -0.67
CA THR A 5 -67.10 -77.71 -0.91
C THR A 5 -66.90 -78.05 -2.43
N LEU A 6 -67.56 -78.97 -3.18
CA LEU A 6 -68.68 -79.92 -3.02
C LEU A 6 -68.58 -81.00 -4.15
N SER A 7 -69.36 -82.10 -4.09
CA SER A 7 -69.75 -82.87 -5.29
C SER A 7 -70.98 -82.25 -5.98
N PRO A 8 -71.46 -82.76 -7.13
CA PRO A 8 -72.64 -83.65 -7.02
C PRO A 8 -72.78 -84.78 -8.07
N GLU A 9 -73.24 -85.93 -7.59
CA GLU A 9 -74.06 -86.94 -8.31
C GLU A 9 -75.57 -86.54 -8.21
N PRO A 10 -76.61 -87.30 -8.65
CA PRO A 10 -76.67 -88.53 -9.48
C PRO A 10 -77.77 -88.46 -10.58
N ALA A 11 -78.11 -89.61 -11.21
CA ALA A 11 -79.49 -90.16 -11.42
C ALA A 11 -79.53 -91.09 -12.65
N THR A 12 -79.75 -92.42 -12.56
CA THR A 12 -80.94 -93.20 -12.11
C THR A 12 -82.00 -93.42 -13.19
N ALA A 13 -82.20 -94.68 -13.64
CA ALA A 13 -83.51 -95.38 -13.69
C ALA A 13 -83.46 -96.75 -14.42
N LEU A 14 -84.03 -97.78 -13.78
CA LEU A 14 -84.97 -98.81 -14.28
C LEU A 14 -84.77 -99.48 -15.68
N GLY A 15 -84.95 -100.80 -15.84
CA GLY A 15 -85.30 -101.82 -14.84
C GLY A 15 -85.55 -103.22 -15.41
N GLU A 16 -85.62 -104.18 -14.49
CA GLU A 16 -86.44 -105.41 -14.45
C GLU A 16 -87.04 -106.03 -15.73
N SER A 17 -86.83 -107.34 -15.90
CA SER A 17 -87.95 -108.31 -15.77
C SER A 17 -87.43 -109.76 -15.64
N HIS A 18 -88.22 -110.62 -15.00
CA HIS A 18 -87.89 -112.01 -14.65
C HIS A 18 -88.66 -113.04 -15.50
N SER A 19 -88.23 -114.30 -15.35
CA SER A 19 -89.02 -115.54 -15.49
C SER A 19 -89.32 -116.05 -16.91
N GLY A 20 -89.46 -117.39 -17.01
CA GLY A 20 -89.63 -118.09 -18.29
C GLY A 20 -89.37 -119.60 -18.24
N THR A 21 -89.60 -120.25 -17.10
CA THR A 21 -89.46 -121.72 -16.97
C THR A 21 -90.63 -122.46 -17.61
N THR A 22 -90.36 -123.38 -18.52
CA THR A 22 -91.30 -124.46 -18.86
C THR A 22 -90.59 -125.73 -19.27
N ALA A 23 -91.06 -126.86 -18.76
CA ALA A 23 -90.61 -128.19 -19.17
C ALA A 23 -91.72 -128.92 -19.92
N CYS A 24 -91.37 -129.59 -21.03
CA CYS A 24 -92.05 -130.76 -21.58
C CYS A 24 -90.93 -131.60 -22.25
N SER A 25 -90.62 -132.83 -21.85
CA SER A 25 -91.46 -134.02 -21.63
C SER A 25 -92.07 -134.58 -22.93
N SER A 26 -91.77 -135.86 -23.18
CA SER A 26 -92.46 -136.79 -24.09
C SER A 26 -92.97 -136.28 -25.45
N LEU A 27 -92.35 -136.77 -26.54
CA LEU A 27 -92.94 -137.89 -27.28
C LEU A 27 -91.96 -138.47 -28.32
N CYS A 28 -91.90 -139.80 -28.40
CA CYS A 28 -91.14 -140.49 -29.43
C CYS A 28 -91.88 -140.38 -30.78
N LEU A 29 -91.28 -139.70 -31.76
CA LEU A 29 -91.72 -139.76 -33.15
C LEU A 29 -90.63 -140.44 -33.97
N HIS A 30 -90.85 -141.73 -34.23
CA HIS A 30 -90.02 -142.52 -35.13
C HIS A 30 -90.08 -141.98 -36.57
N PRO A 31 -89.06 -142.28 -37.41
CA PRO A 31 -89.14 -142.02 -38.85
C PRO A 31 -90.29 -142.81 -39.51
N TRP A 32 -90.43 -142.60 -40.82
CA TRP A 32 -91.47 -143.14 -41.73
C TRP A 32 -92.81 -142.37 -41.72
N ASN A 33 -93.27 -142.02 -42.92
CA ASN A 33 -94.60 -141.46 -43.26
C ASN A 33 -95.02 -140.08 -42.72
N LYS A 34 -94.32 -139.03 -43.16
CA LYS A 34 -95.00 -137.81 -43.67
C LYS A 34 -94.44 -137.44 -45.05
N LYS A 35 -95.32 -136.93 -45.93
CA LYS A 35 -95.00 -136.52 -47.31
C LYS A 35 -94.13 -135.26 -47.31
N PRO A 36 -93.28 -135.02 -48.34
CA PRO A 36 -92.52 -133.78 -48.44
C PRO A 36 -93.47 -132.58 -48.48
N VAL A 37 -93.27 -131.62 -47.58
CA VAL A 37 -93.92 -130.30 -47.68
C VAL A 37 -93.27 -129.57 -48.86
N PRO A 38 -94.04 -129.01 -49.81
CA PRO A 38 -93.46 -128.23 -50.91
C PRO A 38 -92.69 -127.02 -50.38
N ILE A 39 -91.38 -127.00 -50.60
CA ILE A 39 -90.57 -125.81 -50.38
C ILE A 39 -90.91 -124.83 -51.51
N ASP A 40 -91.73 -123.82 -51.20
CA ASP A 40 -91.99 -122.72 -52.13
C ASP A 40 -90.72 -121.87 -52.26
N ARG A 41 -89.94 -122.19 -53.29
CA ARG A 41 -88.70 -121.51 -53.65
C ARG A 41 -88.88 -119.99 -53.79
N THR A 42 -90.06 -119.49 -54.12
CA THR A 42 -90.29 -118.04 -54.27
C THR A 42 -90.15 -117.30 -52.95
N VAL A 43 -90.73 -117.84 -51.88
CA VAL A 43 -90.66 -117.27 -50.52
C VAL A 43 -89.23 -117.35 -49.96
N GLU A 44 -88.50 -118.41 -50.29
CA GLU A 44 -87.11 -118.59 -49.88
C GLU A 44 -86.13 -117.67 -50.64
N ILE A 45 -86.37 -117.43 -51.93
CA ILE A 45 -85.65 -116.41 -52.72
C ILE A 45 -85.90 -115.02 -52.14
N LEU A 46 -87.15 -114.62 -51.90
CA LEU A 46 -87.49 -113.31 -51.34
C LEU A 46 -86.88 -113.09 -49.95
N LYS A 47 -86.81 -114.13 -49.11
CA LYS A 47 -86.09 -114.09 -47.83
C LYS A 47 -84.59 -113.90 -48.04
N ASN A 48 -83.97 -114.66 -48.94
CA ASN A 48 -82.54 -114.53 -49.26
C ASN A 48 -82.19 -113.15 -49.83
N ASP A 49 -83.03 -112.56 -50.68
CA ASP A 49 -82.82 -111.22 -51.20
C ASP A 49 -83.02 -110.14 -50.14
N ARG A 50 -83.99 -110.31 -49.23
CA ARG A 50 -84.10 -109.46 -48.04
C ARG A 50 -82.88 -109.57 -47.12
N ILE A 51 -82.31 -110.77 -46.96
CA ILE A 51 -81.07 -111.01 -46.20
C ILE A 51 -79.87 -110.32 -46.89
N LYS A 52 -79.73 -110.40 -48.23
CA LYS A 52 -78.70 -109.67 -48.99
C LYS A 52 -78.82 -108.15 -48.80
N ILE A 53 -80.02 -107.60 -48.87
CA ILE A 53 -80.28 -106.16 -48.66
C ILE A 53 -79.90 -105.76 -47.23
N LEU A 54 -80.30 -106.54 -46.22
CA LEU A 54 -79.93 -106.29 -44.83
C LEU A 54 -78.42 -106.42 -44.60
N HIS A 55 -77.75 -107.38 -45.23
CA HIS A 55 -76.29 -107.54 -45.17
C HIS A 55 -75.57 -106.35 -45.81
N ALA A 56 -76.01 -105.88 -46.98
CA ALA A 56 -75.46 -104.69 -47.62
C ALA A 56 -75.70 -103.43 -46.76
N GLN A 57 -76.87 -103.32 -46.11
CA GLN A 57 -77.18 -102.25 -45.17
C GLN A 57 -76.31 -102.31 -43.90
N VAL A 58 -76.00 -103.51 -43.38
CA VAL A 58 -75.12 -103.72 -42.23
C VAL A 58 -73.67 -103.36 -42.58
N GLU A 59 -73.14 -103.81 -43.72
CA GLU A 59 -71.78 -103.46 -44.15
C GLU A 59 -71.64 -101.95 -44.47
N ALA A 60 -72.64 -101.34 -45.12
CA ALA A 60 -72.66 -99.89 -45.33
C ALA A 60 -72.70 -99.11 -44.00
N ARG A 61 -73.44 -99.60 -43.00
CA ARG A 61 -73.46 -98.99 -41.65
C ARG A 61 -72.13 -99.19 -40.92
N LYS A 62 -71.55 -100.38 -40.98
CA LYS A 62 -70.23 -100.71 -40.43
C LYS A 62 -69.13 -99.82 -41.02
N HIS A 63 -69.05 -99.67 -42.34
CA HIS A 63 -68.14 -98.72 -42.98
C HIS A 63 -68.39 -97.26 -42.57
N SER A 64 -69.65 -96.85 -42.37
CA SER A 64 -69.93 -95.51 -41.84
C SER A 64 -69.42 -95.33 -40.40
N VAL A 65 -69.54 -96.35 -39.54
CA VAL A 65 -69.01 -96.34 -38.16
C VAL A 65 -67.48 -96.36 -38.16
N GLU A 66 -66.85 -97.17 -39.02
CA GLU A 66 -65.40 -97.19 -39.21
C GLU A 66 -64.87 -95.82 -39.69
N ALA A 67 -65.61 -95.11 -40.55
CA ALA A 67 -65.27 -93.76 -40.99
C ALA A 67 -65.45 -92.72 -39.87
N TYR A 68 -66.53 -92.81 -39.08
CA TYR A 68 -66.73 -91.92 -37.93
C TYR A 68 -65.71 -92.16 -36.81
N SER A 69 -65.28 -93.41 -36.56
CA SER A 69 -64.19 -93.71 -35.59
C SER A 69 -62.90 -93.04 -36.01
N LYS A 70 -62.46 -93.22 -37.27
CA LYS A 70 -61.26 -92.58 -37.81
C LYS A 70 -61.33 -91.05 -37.77
N LEU A 71 -62.50 -90.47 -38.04
CA LEU A 71 -62.72 -89.03 -37.93
C LEU A 71 -62.66 -88.56 -36.46
N GLN A 72 -63.24 -89.33 -35.52
CA GLN A 72 -63.17 -89.04 -34.09
C GLN A 72 -61.73 -89.10 -33.58
N GLU A 73 -60.99 -90.14 -33.92
CA GLU A 73 -59.57 -90.31 -33.59
C GLU A 73 -58.73 -89.14 -34.16
N PHE A 74 -58.97 -88.76 -35.43
CA PHE A 74 -58.32 -87.61 -36.05
C PHE A 74 -58.63 -86.29 -35.32
N LEU A 75 -59.91 -86.03 -34.99
CA LEU A 75 -60.33 -84.82 -34.26
C LEU A 75 -59.82 -84.81 -32.81
N GLN A 76 -59.71 -85.96 -32.14
CA GLN A 76 -59.11 -86.06 -30.81
C GLN A 76 -57.61 -85.73 -30.87
N ASN A 77 -56.88 -86.33 -31.81
CA ASN A 77 -55.44 -86.04 -32.02
C ASN A 77 -55.21 -84.56 -32.38
N LEU A 78 -56.04 -83.98 -33.24
CA LEU A 78 -55.97 -82.56 -33.61
C LEU A 78 -56.25 -81.64 -32.42
N ASN A 79 -57.26 -81.93 -31.61
CA ASN A 79 -57.54 -81.15 -30.39
C ASN A 79 -56.41 -81.25 -29.37
N ILE A 80 -55.79 -82.42 -29.19
CA ILE A 80 -54.62 -82.60 -28.31
C ILE A 80 -53.44 -81.77 -28.83
N SER A 81 -53.17 -81.80 -30.14
CA SER A 81 -52.10 -81.00 -30.76
C SER A 81 -52.34 -79.49 -30.61
N LEU A 82 -53.56 -79.01 -30.83
CA LEU A 82 -53.92 -77.60 -30.66
C LEU A 82 -53.86 -77.16 -29.19
N GLN A 83 -54.26 -78.03 -28.26
CA GLN A 83 -54.14 -77.75 -26.82
C GLN A 83 -52.67 -77.65 -26.40
N GLN A 84 -51.79 -78.49 -26.94
CA GLN A 84 -50.35 -78.41 -26.70
C GLN A 84 -49.77 -77.10 -27.25
N GLU A 85 -50.07 -76.74 -28.50
CA GLU A 85 -49.62 -75.50 -29.13
C GLU A 85 -50.09 -74.25 -28.36
N ILE A 86 -51.35 -74.23 -27.88
CA ILE A 86 -51.88 -73.16 -27.04
C ILE A 86 -51.12 -73.11 -25.70
N CYS A 87 -50.96 -74.22 -24.99
CA CYS A 87 -50.23 -74.22 -23.71
C CYS A 87 -48.74 -73.85 -23.84
N GLU A 88 -48.09 -74.21 -24.94
CA GLU A 88 -46.70 -73.82 -25.22
C GLU A 88 -46.56 -72.33 -25.55
N THR A 89 -47.44 -71.80 -26.40
CA THR A 89 -47.44 -70.38 -26.78
C THR A 89 -47.88 -69.47 -25.63
N GLU A 90 -48.94 -69.81 -24.88
CA GLU A 90 -49.30 -69.13 -23.63
C GLU A 90 -48.17 -69.21 -22.61
N GLY A 91 -47.52 -70.37 -22.47
CA GLY A 91 -46.38 -70.58 -21.60
C GLY A 91 -45.16 -69.72 -21.97
N GLU A 92 -44.87 -69.52 -23.26
CA GLU A 92 -43.86 -68.56 -23.72
C GLU A 92 -44.30 -67.11 -23.48
N ILE A 93 -45.52 -66.72 -23.87
CA ILE A 93 -46.04 -65.37 -23.69
C ILE A 93 -45.99 -64.98 -22.20
N HIS A 94 -46.43 -65.86 -21.29
CA HIS A 94 -46.37 -65.62 -19.85
C HIS A 94 -44.93 -65.45 -19.35
N ARG A 95 -43.99 -66.33 -19.74
CA ARG A 95 -42.56 -66.17 -19.42
C ARG A 95 -41.99 -64.85 -19.94
N ASN A 96 -42.39 -64.43 -21.14
CA ASN A 96 -41.96 -63.16 -21.75
C ASN A 96 -42.54 -61.92 -21.04
N VAL A 97 -43.82 -61.94 -20.69
CA VAL A 97 -44.50 -60.86 -19.95
C VAL A 97 -43.91 -60.72 -18.54
N THR A 98 -43.79 -61.81 -17.78
CA THR A 98 -43.19 -61.80 -16.43
C THR A 98 -41.75 -61.27 -16.47
N ARG A 99 -40.93 -61.73 -17.42
CA ARG A 99 -39.56 -61.24 -17.65
C ARG A 99 -39.49 -59.75 -18.04
N LEU A 100 -40.54 -59.20 -18.67
CA LEU A 100 -40.65 -57.78 -19.00
C LEU A 100 -41.09 -56.94 -17.79
N LEU A 101 -42.05 -57.44 -17.01
CA LEU A 101 -42.52 -56.81 -15.77
C LEU A 101 -41.39 -56.70 -14.74
N GLU A 102 -40.61 -57.77 -14.53
CA GLU A 102 -39.40 -57.74 -13.69
C GLU A 102 -38.41 -56.64 -14.11
N LYS A 103 -38.18 -56.47 -15.42
CA LYS A 103 -37.29 -55.42 -15.93
C LYS A 103 -37.86 -54.04 -15.63
N TYR A 104 -39.16 -53.84 -15.86
CA TYR A 104 -39.83 -52.58 -15.57
C TYR A 104 -39.80 -52.23 -14.08
N GLU A 105 -40.04 -53.19 -13.19
CA GLU A 105 -39.94 -53.01 -11.74
C GLU A 105 -38.52 -52.62 -11.30
N LYS A 106 -37.50 -53.31 -11.83
CA LYS A 106 -36.08 -53.02 -11.55
C LYS A 106 -35.70 -51.62 -12.04
N CYS A 107 -36.11 -51.23 -13.24
CA CYS A 107 -35.91 -49.88 -13.78
C CYS A 107 -36.67 -48.80 -12.98
N SER A 108 -37.94 -49.03 -12.65
CA SER A 108 -38.76 -48.11 -11.85
C SER A 108 -38.18 -47.87 -10.46
N SER A 109 -37.74 -48.95 -9.80
CA SER A 109 -37.08 -48.90 -8.49
C SER A 109 -35.75 -48.15 -8.55
N ALA A 110 -34.93 -48.40 -9.57
CA ALA A 110 -33.68 -47.67 -9.80
C ALA A 110 -33.94 -46.17 -10.03
N THR A 111 -34.89 -45.81 -10.90
CA THR A 111 -35.29 -44.42 -11.15
C THR A 111 -35.79 -43.72 -9.89
N LYS A 112 -36.58 -44.40 -9.04
CA LYS A 112 -37.02 -43.85 -7.75
C LYS A 112 -35.85 -43.58 -6.80
N VAL A 113 -34.90 -44.51 -6.67
CA VAL A 113 -33.70 -44.33 -5.84
C VAL A 113 -32.81 -43.22 -6.39
N MET A 114 -32.61 -43.15 -7.71
CA MET A 114 -31.85 -42.08 -8.37
C MET A 114 -32.50 -40.71 -8.18
N SER A 115 -33.83 -40.61 -8.28
CA SER A 115 -34.58 -39.37 -8.06
C SER A 115 -34.44 -38.87 -6.62
N ILE A 116 -34.56 -39.77 -5.63
CA ILE A 116 -34.37 -39.44 -4.21
C ILE A 116 -32.93 -38.96 -3.94
N ARG A 117 -31.91 -39.66 -4.48
CA ARG A 117 -30.51 -39.24 -4.37
C ARG A 117 -30.29 -37.87 -5.00
N HIS A 118 -30.71 -37.68 -6.25
CA HIS A 118 -30.56 -36.42 -6.96
C HIS A 118 -31.23 -35.24 -6.22
N SER A 119 -32.40 -35.45 -5.61
CA SER A 119 -33.04 -34.45 -4.75
C SER A 119 -32.17 -34.11 -3.53
N SER A 120 -31.64 -35.13 -2.86
CA SER A 120 -30.72 -34.96 -1.72
C SER A 120 -29.42 -34.25 -2.11
N ASP A 121 -28.84 -34.58 -3.27
CA ASP A 121 -27.62 -33.97 -3.79
C ASP A 121 -27.84 -32.49 -4.15
N VAL A 122 -29.02 -32.16 -4.71
CA VAL A 122 -29.42 -30.78 -5.03
C VAL A 122 -29.70 -29.97 -3.76
N GLU A 123 -30.33 -30.55 -2.73
CA GLU A 123 -30.51 -29.87 -1.43
C GLU A 123 -29.18 -29.64 -0.71
N TYR A 124 -28.28 -30.63 -0.75
CA TYR A 124 -26.92 -30.49 -0.22
C TYR A 124 -26.15 -29.38 -0.94
N ALA A 125 -26.10 -29.40 -2.27
CA ALA A 125 -25.40 -28.37 -3.06
C ALA A 125 -26.00 -26.97 -2.86
N ARG A 126 -27.32 -26.85 -2.69
CA ARG A 126 -27.98 -25.57 -2.34
C ARG A 126 -27.61 -25.08 -0.95
N LYS A 127 -27.45 -25.98 0.03
CA LYS A 127 -27.01 -25.63 1.39
C LYS A 127 -25.57 -25.15 1.39
N ASP A 128 -24.67 -25.87 0.73
CA ASP A 128 -23.24 -25.51 0.65
C ASP A 128 -23.03 -24.22 -0.15
N TYR A 129 -23.79 -24.01 -1.24
CA TYR A 129 -23.80 -22.70 -1.92
C TYR A 129 -24.28 -21.58 -1.00
N LYS A 130 -25.33 -21.82 -0.20
CA LYS A 130 -25.85 -20.82 0.72
C LYS A 130 -24.82 -20.47 1.81
N THR A 131 -24.20 -21.44 2.46
CA THR A 131 -23.19 -21.17 3.51
C THR A 131 -21.94 -20.52 2.95
N ALA A 132 -21.44 -20.98 1.79
CA ALA A 132 -20.32 -20.33 1.10
C ALA A 132 -20.64 -18.87 0.71
N LYS A 133 -21.88 -18.59 0.30
CA LYS A 133 -22.34 -17.22 0.07
C LYS A 133 -22.42 -16.42 1.36
N GLU A 134 -23.00 -16.96 2.43
CA GLU A 134 -23.14 -16.24 3.72
C GLU A 134 -21.76 -15.89 4.33
N ILE A 135 -20.74 -16.73 4.10
CA ILE A 135 -19.34 -16.43 4.43
C ILE A 135 -18.79 -15.31 3.52
N ALA A 136 -18.89 -15.46 2.19
CA ALA A 136 -18.38 -14.45 1.26
C ALA A 136 -19.05 -13.07 1.43
N ASP A 137 -20.37 -13.03 1.67
CA ASP A 137 -21.14 -11.83 2.01
C ASP A 137 -20.74 -11.23 3.38
N SER A 138 -20.09 -11.99 4.27
CA SER A 138 -19.54 -11.51 5.54
C SER A 138 -18.13 -10.95 5.35
N ASP A 139 -17.26 -11.70 4.66
CA ASP A 139 -15.87 -11.32 4.40
C ASP A 139 -15.79 -10.02 3.59
N THR A 140 -16.68 -9.82 2.60
CA THR A 140 -16.75 -8.56 1.85
C THR A 140 -17.14 -7.37 2.73
N ARG A 141 -18.10 -7.54 3.65
CA ARG A 141 -18.49 -6.47 4.59
C ARG A 141 -17.39 -6.14 5.58
N GLU A 142 -16.61 -7.12 6.03
CA GLU A 142 -15.45 -6.85 6.89
C GLU A 142 -14.40 -6.04 6.11
N LEU A 143 -14.10 -6.43 4.87
CA LEU A 143 -13.18 -5.69 3.98
C LEU A 143 -13.69 -4.27 3.67
N GLU A 144 -14.99 -4.06 3.43
CA GLU A 144 -15.61 -2.74 3.27
C GLU A 144 -15.41 -1.86 4.52
N VAL A 145 -15.62 -2.40 5.73
CA VAL A 145 -15.40 -1.68 6.99
C VAL A 145 -13.91 -1.38 7.23
N GLN A 146 -13.01 -2.31 6.90
CA GLN A 146 -11.56 -2.10 6.97
C GLN A 146 -11.10 -1.00 5.99
N LEU A 147 -11.64 -0.98 4.77
CA LEU A 147 -11.35 0.05 3.76
C LEU A 147 -11.81 1.43 4.21
N LEU A 148 -13.05 1.57 4.70
CA LEU A 148 -13.58 2.85 5.22
C LEU A 148 -12.77 3.35 6.43
N SER A 149 -12.32 2.44 7.30
CA SER A 149 -11.44 2.78 8.43
C SER A 149 -10.07 3.29 7.96
N LEU A 150 -9.51 2.70 6.90
CA LEU A 150 -8.22 3.10 6.32
C LEU A 150 -8.32 4.42 5.53
N GLU A 151 -9.43 4.64 4.82
CA GLU A 151 -9.74 5.90 4.13
C GLU A 151 -9.87 7.05 5.13
N HIS A 152 -10.58 6.86 6.25
CA HIS A 152 -10.66 7.87 7.31
C HIS A 152 -9.30 8.17 7.97
N GLN A 153 -8.46 7.15 8.17
CA GLN A 153 -7.08 7.34 8.64
C GLN A 153 -6.22 8.11 7.62
N LEU A 154 -6.40 7.85 6.32
CA LEU A 154 -5.71 8.57 5.26
C LEU A 154 -6.12 10.05 5.22
N ASP A 155 -7.42 10.35 5.27
CA ASP A 155 -7.94 11.73 5.32
C ASP A 155 -7.45 12.49 6.55
N PHE A 156 -7.39 11.83 7.71
CA PHE A 156 -6.81 12.39 8.93
C PHE A 156 -5.32 12.72 8.74
N LEU A 157 -4.52 11.78 8.23
CA LEU A 157 -3.10 11.98 7.97
C LEU A 157 -2.82 13.04 6.90
N LEU A 158 -3.65 13.15 5.87
CA LEU A 158 -3.58 14.21 4.85
C LEU A 158 -3.90 15.59 5.46
N SER A 159 -4.88 15.65 6.37
CA SER A 159 -5.23 16.88 7.10
C SER A 159 -4.09 17.33 8.02
N ASP A 160 -3.50 16.42 8.79
CA ASP A 160 -2.32 16.69 9.62
C ASP A 160 -1.11 17.13 8.78
N LEU A 161 -0.87 16.50 7.62
CA LEU A 161 0.17 16.92 6.67
C LEU A 161 -0.09 18.34 6.16
N GLN A 162 -1.34 18.70 5.84
CA GLN A 162 -1.71 20.06 5.44
C GLN A 162 -1.46 21.09 6.55
N VAL A 163 -1.73 20.74 7.82
CA VAL A 163 -1.42 21.59 8.99
C VAL A 163 0.09 21.73 9.16
N LEU A 164 0.85 20.63 9.17
CA LEU A 164 2.31 20.63 9.30
C LEU A 164 2.99 21.41 8.18
N ARG A 165 2.49 21.29 6.94
CA ARG A 165 2.96 22.08 5.80
C ARG A 165 2.65 23.56 5.97
N THR A 166 1.44 23.90 6.43
CA THR A 166 1.07 25.30 6.71
C THR A 166 1.94 25.91 7.80
N TYR A 167 2.24 25.16 8.86
CA TYR A 167 3.18 25.56 9.89
C TYR A 167 4.59 25.77 9.32
N LYS A 168 5.14 24.79 8.60
CA LYS A 168 6.48 24.85 8.00
C LYS A 168 6.65 26.01 7.02
N ASP A 169 5.69 26.21 6.12
CA ASP A 169 5.82 27.13 4.99
C ASP A 169 5.41 28.57 5.36
N LYS A 170 4.58 28.78 6.40
CA LYS A 170 4.07 30.12 6.80
C LYS A 170 4.45 30.54 8.22
N GLU A 171 4.17 29.72 9.23
CA GLU A 171 4.36 30.12 10.62
C GLU A 171 5.82 30.05 11.08
N TYR A 172 6.50 28.95 10.78
CA TYR A 172 7.86 28.69 11.23
C TYR A 172 8.87 29.77 10.77
N PRO A 173 8.84 30.27 9.52
CA PRO A 173 9.73 31.37 9.09
C PRO A 173 9.48 32.67 9.86
N VAL A 174 8.21 32.99 10.17
CA VAL A 174 7.84 34.18 10.95
C VAL A 174 8.27 34.05 12.41
N LYS A 175 8.08 32.86 13.02
CA LYS A 175 8.58 32.57 14.38
C LYS A 175 10.11 32.63 14.43
N ALA A 176 10.81 32.03 13.46
CA ALA A 176 12.27 32.07 13.35
C ALA A 176 12.80 33.51 13.20
N MET A 177 12.23 34.31 12.29
CA MET A 177 12.57 35.73 12.13
C MET A 177 12.34 36.53 13.42
N THR A 178 11.27 36.22 14.16
CA THR A 178 10.97 36.83 15.46
C THR A 178 12.02 36.46 16.51
N ILE A 179 12.46 35.18 16.55
CA ILE A 179 13.55 34.72 17.44
C ILE A 179 14.85 35.46 17.10
N THR A 180 15.24 35.55 15.82
CA THR A 180 16.45 36.30 15.41
C THR A 180 16.36 37.79 15.76
N LYS A 181 15.17 38.42 15.61
CA LYS A 181 14.95 39.80 16.04
C LYS A 181 15.14 39.97 17.56
N LEU A 182 14.61 39.04 18.37
CA LEU A 182 14.78 39.07 19.82
C LEU A 182 16.24 38.82 20.24
N GLN A 183 16.94 37.89 19.59
CA GLN A 183 18.38 37.64 19.80
C GLN A 183 19.21 38.89 19.49
N ASN A 184 18.93 39.57 18.36
CA ASN A 184 19.60 40.82 18.00
C ASN A 184 19.32 41.94 19.01
N ASN A 185 18.09 42.07 19.50
CA ASN A 185 17.74 43.05 20.54
C ASN A 185 18.50 42.77 21.85
N VAL A 186 18.53 41.51 22.31
CA VAL A 186 19.28 41.11 23.52
C VAL A 186 20.78 41.36 23.37
N HIS A 187 21.35 41.07 22.19
CA HIS A 187 22.75 41.33 21.91
C HIS A 187 23.06 42.84 21.90
N HIS A 188 22.20 43.65 21.25
CA HIS A 188 22.36 45.10 21.22
C HIS A 188 22.24 45.73 22.61
N GLN A 189 21.25 45.32 23.42
CA GLN A 189 21.11 45.80 24.80
C GLN A 189 22.30 45.35 25.68
N SER A 190 22.84 44.15 25.47
CA SER A 190 24.07 43.69 26.14
C SER A 190 25.29 44.53 25.77
N GLN A 191 25.42 44.95 24.51
CA GLN A 191 26.46 45.92 24.08
C GLN A 191 26.26 47.30 24.73
N GLN A 192 25.02 47.82 24.76
CA GLN A 192 24.69 49.11 25.40
C GLN A 192 25.03 49.10 26.89
N HIS A 193 24.51 48.12 27.65
CA HIS A 193 24.83 47.99 29.08
C HIS A 193 26.35 47.86 29.32
N LYS A 194 27.10 47.19 28.43
CA LYS A 194 28.56 47.11 28.55
C LYS A 194 29.25 48.46 28.31
N ALA A 195 28.79 49.24 27.33
CA ALA A 195 29.30 50.59 27.09
C ALA A 195 29.00 51.54 28.25
N GLU A 196 27.77 51.49 28.78
CA GLU A 196 27.32 52.23 29.96
C GLU A 196 28.15 51.87 31.21
N LEU A 197 28.45 50.58 31.42
CA LEU A 197 29.35 50.15 32.50
C LEU A 197 30.76 50.71 32.34
N THR A 198 31.35 50.66 31.13
CA THR A 198 32.70 51.24 30.92
C THR A 198 32.73 52.76 31.08
N GLU A 199 31.64 53.46 30.77
CA GLU A 199 31.52 54.91 31.00
C GLU A 199 31.31 55.23 32.49
N LEU A 200 30.53 54.41 33.21
CA LEU A 200 30.41 54.50 34.67
C LEU A 200 31.75 54.25 35.37
N GLU A 201 32.52 53.24 34.94
CA GLU A 201 33.88 52.99 35.44
C GLU A 201 34.81 54.17 35.16
N ARG A 202 34.73 54.79 33.97
CA ARG A 202 35.49 56.00 33.61
C ARG A 202 35.10 57.21 34.47
N ILE A 203 33.82 57.38 34.78
CA ILE A 203 33.34 58.45 35.67
C ILE A 203 33.79 58.21 37.10
N ILE A 204 33.61 56.99 37.64
CA ILE A 204 34.01 56.61 39.00
C ILE A 204 35.51 56.80 39.20
N THR A 205 36.34 56.34 38.26
CA THR A 205 37.80 56.53 38.34
C THR A 205 38.21 58.00 38.16
N GLY A 206 37.51 58.76 37.31
CA GLY A 206 37.69 60.21 37.19
C GLY A 206 37.43 60.96 38.51
N GLU A 207 36.27 60.74 39.12
CA GLU A 207 35.87 61.33 40.40
C GLU A 207 36.79 60.87 41.56
N GLN A 208 37.20 59.60 41.60
CA GLN A 208 38.17 59.11 42.57
C GLN A 208 39.52 59.83 42.44
N ASN A 209 40.06 59.95 41.24
CA ASN A 209 41.31 60.68 40.99
C ASN A 209 41.17 62.16 41.34
N GLN A 210 40.05 62.80 41.00
CA GLN A 210 39.78 64.20 41.35
C GLN A 210 39.67 64.40 42.88
N MET A 211 39.04 63.47 43.60
CA MET A 211 39.00 63.48 45.07
C MET A 211 40.39 63.25 45.68
N ILE A 212 41.20 62.34 45.14
CA ILE A 212 42.57 62.08 45.59
C ILE A 212 43.42 63.34 45.40
N SER A 213 43.51 63.90 44.20
CA SER A 213 44.30 65.12 43.96
C SER A 213 43.73 66.34 44.70
N SER A 214 42.41 66.44 44.91
CA SER A 214 41.82 67.48 45.78
C SER A 214 42.26 67.32 47.23
N ARG A 215 42.31 66.09 47.74
CA ARG A 215 42.79 65.77 49.10
C ARG A 215 44.29 66.05 49.23
N GLU A 216 45.10 65.61 48.28
CA GLU A 216 46.55 65.81 48.25
C GLU A 216 46.88 67.30 48.24
N ASN A 217 46.28 68.08 47.33
CA ASN A 217 46.45 69.53 47.26
C ASN A 217 46.03 70.23 48.56
N LYS A 218 44.94 69.80 49.21
CA LYS A 218 44.53 70.31 50.53
C LYS A 218 45.54 69.94 51.61
N THR A 219 46.06 68.71 51.64
CA THR A 219 47.09 68.32 52.62
C THR A 219 48.42 69.04 52.40
N LEU A 220 48.82 69.29 51.16
CA LEU A 220 50.00 70.09 50.82
C LEU A 220 49.81 71.57 51.19
N ALA A 221 48.63 72.15 50.96
CA ALA A 221 48.33 73.51 51.39
C ALA A 221 48.34 73.66 52.91
N ILE A 222 47.80 72.69 53.65
CA ILE A 222 47.85 72.65 55.13
C ILE A 222 49.30 72.49 55.62
N LEU A 223 50.07 71.57 55.01
CA LEU A 223 51.47 71.32 55.37
C LEU A 223 52.36 72.54 55.09
N ASN A 224 52.18 73.19 53.93
CA ASN A 224 52.92 74.40 53.58
C ASN A 224 52.58 75.55 54.51
N ASN A 225 51.30 75.79 54.81
CA ASN A 225 50.89 76.84 55.77
C ASN A 225 51.43 76.56 57.19
N ALA A 226 51.42 75.30 57.63
CA ALA A 226 52.06 74.90 58.88
C ALA A 226 53.58 75.16 58.85
N ALA A 227 54.28 74.75 57.78
CA ALA A 227 55.71 74.99 57.61
C ALA A 227 56.06 76.49 57.53
N ASP A 228 55.27 77.29 56.82
CA ASP A 228 55.41 78.75 56.72
C ASP A 228 55.20 79.41 58.08
N SER A 229 54.21 79.00 58.88
CA SER A 229 54.00 79.54 60.23
C SER A 229 55.16 79.19 61.18
N VAL A 230 55.68 77.95 61.11
CA VAL A 230 56.87 77.51 61.86
C VAL A 230 58.13 78.26 61.39
N TYR A 231 58.28 78.50 60.09
CA TYR A 231 59.38 79.27 59.53
C TYR A 231 59.32 80.76 59.94
N GLN A 232 58.13 81.38 59.86
CA GLN A 232 57.92 82.77 60.29
C GLN A 232 58.22 82.96 61.79
N THR A 233 57.83 82.01 62.64
CA THR A 233 58.08 82.06 64.10
C THR A 233 59.50 81.67 64.49
N THR A 234 60.06 80.61 63.90
CA THR A 234 61.26 79.92 64.43
C THR A 234 62.53 80.14 63.59
N ALA A 235 62.43 80.48 62.30
CA ALA A 235 63.62 80.58 61.45
C ALA A 235 64.46 81.84 61.75
N PRO A 236 65.81 81.73 61.75
CA PRO A 236 66.72 82.87 61.89
C PRO A 236 66.49 83.97 60.86
N SER A 237 66.76 85.22 61.24
CA SER A 237 66.62 86.41 60.39
C SER A 237 67.45 86.33 59.09
N SER A 238 68.67 85.79 59.16
CA SER A 238 69.53 85.56 58.00
C SER A 238 68.91 84.61 56.98
N LEU A 239 68.23 83.55 57.42
CA LEU A 239 67.56 82.60 56.53
C LEU A 239 66.33 83.25 55.86
N LYS A 240 65.62 84.12 56.57
CA LYS A 240 64.49 84.90 56.03
C LYS A 240 64.95 85.88 54.93
N GLN A 241 66.05 86.59 55.16
CA GLN A 241 66.67 87.47 54.15
C GLN A 241 67.15 86.68 52.92
N LEU A 242 67.79 85.53 53.12
CA LEU A 242 68.24 84.66 52.02
C LEU A 242 67.07 84.13 51.18
N THR A 243 65.97 83.71 51.80
CA THR A 243 64.77 83.27 51.08
C THR A 243 64.11 84.41 50.31
N GLN A 244 64.02 85.62 50.88
CA GLN A 244 63.53 86.80 50.15
C GLN A 244 64.40 87.12 48.93
N HIS A 245 65.73 87.10 49.09
CA HIS A 245 66.68 87.30 47.99
C HIS A 245 66.52 86.22 46.90
N ASN A 246 66.36 84.95 47.29
CA ASN A 246 66.12 83.85 46.35
C ASN A 246 64.76 83.95 45.62
N MET A 247 63.72 84.52 46.25
CA MET A 247 62.46 84.81 45.56
C MET A 247 62.62 85.91 44.51
N VAL A 248 63.34 87.00 44.83
CA VAL A 248 63.66 88.07 43.88
C VAL A 248 64.46 87.52 42.69
N LEU A 249 65.53 86.77 42.96
CA LEU A 249 66.34 86.13 41.91
C LEU A 249 65.51 85.19 41.02
N ARG A 250 64.59 84.40 41.58
CA ARG A 250 63.70 83.53 40.78
C ARG A 250 62.81 84.33 39.84
N HIS A 251 62.25 85.45 40.29
CA HIS A 251 61.43 86.31 39.45
C HIS A 251 62.25 87.03 38.36
N GLU A 252 63.46 87.47 38.70
CA GLU A 252 64.40 88.06 37.73
C GLU A 252 64.86 87.05 36.66
N ILE A 253 65.11 85.79 37.04
CA ILE A 253 65.40 84.68 36.11
C ILE A 253 64.21 84.41 35.19
N GLU A 254 62.98 84.41 35.71
CA GLU A 254 61.76 84.23 34.91
C GLU A 254 61.58 85.38 33.91
N LEU A 255 61.71 86.63 34.36
CA LEU A 255 61.62 87.83 33.52
C LEU A 255 62.69 87.83 32.42
N ASN A 256 63.94 87.48 32.76
CA ASN A 256 65.02 87.34 31.78
C ASN A 256 64.80 86.17 30.82
N GLY A 257 64.15 85.08 31.25
CA GLY A 257 63.68 84.00 30.38
C GLY A 257 62.66 84.49 29.34
N GLN A 258 61.64 85.23 29.79
CA GLN A 258 60.64 85.83 28.90
C GLN A 258 61.25 86.85 27.94
N ASN A 259 62.21 87.66 28.40
CA ASN A 259 62.91 88.63 27.56
C ASN A 259 63.82 87.96 26.53
N ASN A 260 64.57 86.93 26.91
CA ASN A 260 65.34 86.12 25.97
C ASN A 260 64.45 85.45 24.91
N ALA A 261 63.28 84.93 25.29
CA ALA A 261 62.33 84.35 24.32
C ALA A 261 61.83 85.40 23.30
N LYS A 262 61.50 86.61 23.75
CA LYS A 262 61.14 87.74 22.86
C LYS A 262 62.28 88.11 21.91
N ILE A 263 63.49 88.28 22.45
CA ILE A 263 64.70 88.63 21.67
C ILE A 263 65.03 87.53 20.65
N GLN A 264 64.90 86.25 21.00
CA GLN A 264 65.10 85.14 20.06
C GLN A 264 64.06 85.14 18.93
N ALA A 265 62.79 85.40 19.24
CA ALA A 265 61.74 85.52 18.22
C ALA A 265 61.97 86.74 17.29
N GLU A 266 62.43 87.86 17.84
CA GLU A 266 62.76 89.06 17.07
C GLU A 266 64.01 88.86 16.20
N ILE A 267 65.06 88.19 16.71
CA ILE A 267 66.22 87.77 15.92
C ILE A 267 65.82 86.79 14.81
N ALA A 268 64.88 85.88 15.05
CA ALA A 268 64.37 84.98 14.03
C ALA A 268 63.63 85.73 12.91
N LYS A 269 62.76 86.68 13.28
CA LYS A 269 62.07 87.58 12.33
C LYS A 269 63.06 88.43 11.53
N LEU A 270 64.01 89.10 12.19
CA LEU A 270 65.04 89.90 11.52
C LEU A 270 65.92 89.05 10.59
N LYS A 271 66.19 87.79 10.94
CA LYS A 271 66.88 86.84 10.05
C LYS A 271 66.05 86.46 8.82
N SER A 272 64.74 86.27 8.93
CA SER A 272 63.90 86.04 7.74
C SER A 272 63.80 87.30 6.88
N GLU A 273 63.61 88.47 7.49
CA GLU A 273 63.53 89.77 6.82
C GLU A 273 64.82 90.11 6.06
N VAL A 274 65.99 89.92 6.68
CA VAL A 274 67.30 90.05 6.00
C VAL A 274 67.50 88.98 4.91
N SER A 275 66.96 87.77 5.08
CA SER A 275 66.98 86.72 4.05
C SER A 275 66.13 87.10 2.83
N GLU A 276 64.98 87.74 3.03
CA GLU A 276 64.11 88.23 1.96
C GLU A 276 64.67 89.48 1.29
N LEU A 277 65.18 90.46 2.05
CA LEU A 277 65.88 91.63 1.51
C LEU A 277 67.13 91.26 0.69
N ARG A 278 67.80 90.15 1.01
CA ARG A 278 68.89 89.57 0.18
C ARG A 278 68.40 88.88 -1.10
N LYS A 279 67.17 88.37 -1.12
CA LYS A 279 66.53 87.75 -2.31
C LYS A 279 65.91 88.80 -3.25
N MET A 280 65.47 89.94 -2.71
CA MET A 280 64.94 91.05 -3.50
C MET A 280 66.01 91.61 -4.46
N LYS A 281 65.70 91.62 -5.76
CA LYS A 281 66.65 92.05 -6.81
C LYS A 281 67.04 93.54 -6.74
N GLN A 282 66.24 94.38 -6.09
CA GLN A 282 66.42 95.84 -6.05
C GLN A 282 67.53 96.29 -5.08
N THR A 283 67.63 95.65 -3.90
CA THR A 283 68.67 95.99 -2.90
C THR A 283 70.07 95.51 -3.31
N ASN A 284 70.15 94.60 -4.28
CA ASN A 284 71.40 94.03 -4.79
C ASN A 284 72.00 94.92 -5.90
N VAL A 285 72.24 96.20 -5.58
CA VAL A 285 72.64 97.27 -6.52
C VAL A 285 73.78 96.85 -7.45
N ARG A 286 74.78 96.14 -6.91
CA ARG A 286 75.95 95.64 -7.64
C ARG A 286 75.60 94.66 -8.78
N ARG A 287 74.44 94.02 -8.71
CA ARG A 287 73.89 93.07 -9.70
C ARG A 287 72.89 93.70 -10.68
N PHE A 288 72.49 94.95 -10.45
CA PHE A 288 71.56 95.70 -11.31
C PHE A 288 72.29 96.66 -12.28
N VAL A 289 73.46 97.16 -11.89
CA VAL A 289 74.23 98.15 -12.66
C VAL A 289 75.17 97.52 -13.70
N PHE A 290 75.63 96.28 -13.50
CA PHE A 290 76.58 95.61 -14.41
C PHE A 290 76.12 94.19 -14.82
N PRO A 291 75.20 94.06 -15.80
CA PRO A 291 74.73 92.76 -16.28
C PRO A 291 75.83 91.94 -16.97
N GLU A 292 76.70 92.62 -17.73
CA GLU A 292 77.71 91.99 -18.60
C GLU A 292 78.99 91.58 -17.84
N ALA A 293 79.23 92.16 -16.66
CA ALA A 293 80.38 91.82 -15.80
C ALA A 293 80.25 90.46 -15.08
N HIS A 294 79.18 89.71 -15.32
CA HIS A 294 78.89 88.42 -14.69
C HIS A 294 78.84 87.26 -15.69
N HIS A 295 79.65 87.32 -16.74
CA HIS A 295 80.10 86.10 -17.40
C HIS A 295 80.90 85.26 -16.40
N SER A 296 80.50 84.01 -16.20
CA SER A 296 81.18 83.06 -15.33
C SER A 296 82.46 82.55 -16.01
N THR A 297 83.48 83.41 -16.09
CA THR A 297 84.84 82.95 -16.38
C THR A 297 85.24 81.93 -15.33
N ALA A 298 85.70 80.76 -15.77
CA ALA A 298 86.27 79.78 -14.87
C ALA A 298 87.59 80.35 -14.32
N ILE A 299 87.58 80.75 -13.05
CA ILE A 299 88.79 81.18 -12.35
C ILE A 299 89.52 79.91 -11.94
N CYS A 300 90.75 79.72 -12.42
CA CYS A 300 91.61 78.59 -12.07
C CYS A 300 91.79 78.46 -10.56
N SER A 301 91.96 77.22 -10.11
CA SER A 301 92.40 76.94 -8.73
C SER A 301 93.87 77.35 -8.55
N PRO A 302 94.35 77.59 -7.31
CA PRO A 302 95.63 78.28 -7.07
C PRO A 302 96.91 77.56 -7.52
N ASP A 303 96.82 76.30 -7.97
CA ASP A 303 97.96 75.40 -8.21
C ASP A 303 98.16 75.01 -9.70
N GLU A 304 97.59 75.78 -10.65
CA GLU A 304 97.87 75.61 -12.10
C GLU A 304 98.91 76.63 -12.60
N ASP A 305 100.01 76.14 -13.20
CA ASP A 305 101.08 76.97 -13.78
C ASP A 305 100.62 77.69 -15.07
N VAL A 306 100.44 79.01 -14.99
CA VAL A 306 100.01 79.85 -16.13
C VAL A 306 101.20 80.21 -17.03
N ILE A 307 101.28 79.55 -18.19
CA ILE A 307 102.26 79.88 -19.24
C ILE A 307 101.80 81.15 -19.98
N LEU A 308 102.50 82.26 -19.78
CA LEU A 308 102.25 83.54 -20.46
C LEU A 308 103.06 83.67 -21.74
N ASP A 309 102.40 83.58 -22.91
CA ASP A 309 103.01 83.85 -24.21
C ASP A 309 103.09 85.38 -24.44
N ILE A 310 104.27 85.96 -24.18
CA ILE A 310 104.54 87.40 -24.31
C ILE A 310 105.51 87.66 -25.48
N PRO A 311 105.03 88.17 -26.63
CA PRO A 311 105.90 88.45 -27.77
C PRO A 311 106.83 89.64 -27.48
N LYS A 312 108.14 89.41 -27.54
CA LYS A 312 109.18 90.42 -27.26
C LYS A 312 109.53 91.21 -28.53
N GLN A 313 109.20 92.50 -28.55
CA GLN A 313 109.47 93.39 -29.69
C GLN A 313 110.96 93.63 -29.97
N ARG A 314 111.33 93.56 -31.26
CA ARG A 314 112.38 94.35 -31.94
C ARG A 314 111.99 94.47 -33.42
N GLN A 315 112.26 95.54 -34.15
CA GLN A 315 112.64 96.93 -33.81
C GLN A 315 112.26 97.81 -35.03
N LEU A 316 112.09 99.13 -34.83
CA LEU A 316 111.73 100.08 -35.90
C LEU A 316 112.90 100.38 -36.87
N PRO A 317 112.63 100.57 -38.16
CA PRO A 317 113.52 101.29 -39.08
C PRO A 317 112.84 102.52 -39.71
N ILE A 318 113.35 103.71 -39.36
CA ILE A 318 113.10 105.05 -39.96
C ILE A 318 111.61 105.48 -39.96
#